data_AF-A0A6A4P274-F1
#
_entry.id   AF-A0A6A4P274-F1
#
_cell.length_a   1.000
_cell.length_b   1.000
_cell.length_c   1.000
_cell.angle_alpha   90.00
_cell.angle_beta   90.00
_cell.angle_gamma   90.00
#
_symmetry.space_group_name_H-M   'P 1'
#
loop_
_entity.id
_entity.type
_entity.pdbx_description
1 polymer ?
#
loop_
_entity_poly.entity_id
_entity_poly.type
_entity_poly.pdbx_seq_one_letter_code
_entity_poly.pdbx_strand_id
1 'polypeptide(L)'
;MITLGCDSPKHEKMQKNLSTQLGVSVRSIQWSYGIFWASSTTQQGLLEWKDGYYNGDIKTRKTIQSMIEIKGDEIGLQRSEQLRELYKFLLVGESDSQTRRPSDALSPEDLSDSEWYYLVCMSFVFNPNSRVRLPTSTLLRLY
;
A
#
# COMPACT_ATOMS: atom_id res chain seq x y z
N MET A 1 3.24 -17.31 12.30
CA MET A 1 2.97 -18.05 11.06
C MET A 1 1.85 -17.32 10.36
N ILE A 2 2.18 -16.32 9.52
CA ILE A 2 1.16 -15.55 8.78
C ILE A 2 0.84 -16.41 7.55
N THR A 3 -0.33 -17.05 7.56
CA THR A 3 -0.79 -17.84 6.43
C THR A 3 -1.18 -16.90 5.30
N LEU A 4 -0.54 -17.09 4.15
CA LEU A 4 -0.94 -16.50 2.87
C LEU A 4 -2.39 -16.89 2.61
N GLY A 5 -3.30 -15.92 2.74
CA GLY A 5 -4.70 -16.07 2.46
C GLY A 5 -4.90 -16.47 1.00
N CYS A 6 -5.70 -17.51 0.78
CA CYS A 6 -6.12 -17.96 -0.54
C CYS A 6 -6.92 -16.83 -1.23
N ASP A 7 -6.25 -16.08 -2.12
CA ASP A 7 -6.88 -15.00 -2.89
C ASP A 7 -7.85 -15.60 -3.92
N SER A 8 -9.14 -15.60 -3.56
CA SER A 8 -10.20 -15.98 -4.49
C SER A 8 -10.41 -14.88 -5.56
N PRO A 9 -10.78 -15.22 -6.81
CA PRO A 9 -10.94 -14.23 -7.90
C PRO A 9 -11.94 -13.10 -7.62
N LYS A 10 -12.91 -13.36 -6.72
CA LYS A 10 -13.89 -12.36 -6.28
C LYS A 10 -13.26 -11.29 -5.39
N HIS A 11 -12.30 -11.69 -4.55
CA HIS A 11 -11.63 -10.80 -3.60
C HIS A 11 -10.73 -9.79 -4.34
N GLU A 12 -9.98 -10.26 -5.33
CA GLU A 12 -9.13 -9.40 -6.17
C GLU A 12 -9.94 -8.35 -6.96
N LYS A 13 -11.10 -8.76 -7.51
CA LYS A 13 -11.99 -7.85 -8.25
C LYS A 13 -12.62 -6.78 -7.34
N MET A 14 -12.94 -7.12 -6.09
CA MET A 14 -13.45 -6.15 -5.11
C MET A 14 -12.35 -5.20 -4.62
N GLN A 15 -11.12 -5.68 -4.42
CA GLN A 15 -9.97 -4.84 -4.09
C GLN A 15 -9.67 -3.83 -5.21
N LYS A 16 -9.60 -4.27 -6.47
CA LYS A 16 -9.41 -3.35 -7.61
C LYS A 16 -10.49 -2.25 -7.68
N ASN A 17 -11.71 -2.52 -7.20
CA ASN A 17 -12.76 -1.51 -7.12
C ASN A 17 -12.48 -0.48 -6.02
N LEU A 18 -12.02 -0.92 -4.84
CA LEU A 18 -11.73 -0.04 -3.72
C LEU A 18 -10.51 0.86 -3.97
N SER A 19 -9.39 0.31 -4.45
CA SER A 19 -8.21 1.12 -4.81
C SER A 19 -8.54 2.18 -5.87
N THR A 20 -9.41 1.85 -6.83
CA THR A 20 -9.90 2.81 -7.83
C THR A 20 -10.74 3.92 -7.19
N GLN A 21 -11.66 3.59 -6.27
CA GLN A 21 -12.48 4.57 -5.55
C GLN A 21 -11.65 5.48 -4.64
N LEU A 22 -10.64 4.90 -3.96
CA LEU A 22 -9.65 5.66 -3.22
C LEU A 22 -8.89 6.59 -4.16
N GLY A 23 -8.48 6.13 -5.34
CA GLY A 23 -7.83 6.95 -6.35
C GLY A 23 -8.63 8.17 -6.77
N VAL A 24 -9.93 8.01 -7.01
CA VAL A 24 -10.82 9.16 -7.33
C VAL A 24 -10.83 10.17 -6.18
N SER A 25 -10.95 9.70 -4.94
CA SER A 25 -11.06 10.55 -3.75
C SER A 25 -9.75 11.26 -3.42
N VAL A 26 -8.63 10.53 -3.44
CA VAL A 26 -7.29 11.05 -3.15
C VAL A 26 -6.89 12.12 -4.17
N ARG A 27 -7.18 11.89 -5.46
CA ARG A 27 -6.86 12.86 -6.51
C ARG A 27 -7.74 14.11 -6.46
N SER A 28 -9.03 13.97 -6.13
CA SER A 28 -9.94 15.12 -6.08
C SER A 28 -9.56 16.16 -5.02
N ILE A 29 -8.88 15.72 -3.95
CA ILE A 29 -8.38 16.57 -2.86
C ILE A 29 -6.85 16.68 -2.83
N GLN A 30 -6.17 16.19 -3.88
CA GLN A 30 -4.71 16.26 -4.05
C GLN A 30 -3.91 15.71 -2.85
N TRP A 31 -4.37 14.61 -2.26
CA TRP A 31 -3.61 13.91 -1.23
C TRP A 31 -2.54 13.00 -1.84
N SER A 32 -1.51 12.71 -1.05
CA SER A 32 -0.42 11.82 -1.46
C SER A 32 -0.78 10.34 -1.35
N TYR A 33 -1.75 9.98 -0.52
CA TYR A 33 -2.24 8.60 -0.42
C TYR A 33 -3.62 8.54 0.25
N GLY A 34 -4.29 7.39 0.10
CA GLY A 34 -5.47 6.99 0.84
C GLY A 34 -5.33 5.54 1.25
N ILE A 35 -5.68 5.20 2.50
CA ILE A 35 -5.49 3.86 3.05
C ILE A 35 -6.77 3.42 3.73
N PHE A 36 -7.13 2.16 3.52
CA PHE A 36 -8.31 1.54 4.10
C PHE A 36 -7.91 0.35 4.98
N TRP A 37 -8.29 0.44 6.25
CA TRP A 37 -8.24 -0.67 7.20
C TRP A 37 -9.65 -1.19 7.43
N ALA A 38 -9.80 -2.50 7.54
CA ALA A 38 -11.08 -3.13 7.88
C ALA A 38 -10.91 -4.26 8.88
N SER A 39 -12.03 -4.72 9.43
CA SER A 39 -12.06 -5.82 10.38
C SER A 39 -11.28 -7.03 9.86
N SER A 40 -10.34 -7.50 10.67
CA SER A 40 -9.61 -8.72 10.38
C SER A 40 -10.57 -9.90 10.36
N THR A 41 -10.42 -10.74 9.34
CA THR A 41 -11.18 -11.99 9.23
C THR A 41 -10.60 -13.10 10.11
N THR A 42 -9.37 -12.93 10.58
CA THR A 42 -8.64 -13.93 11.36
C THR A 42 -8.60 -13.60 12.85
N GLN A 43 -8.62 -12.32 13.20
CA GLN A 43 -8.56 -11.86 14.60
C GLN A 43 -9.73 -10.93 14.91
N GLN A 44 -10.70 -11.46 15.66
CA GLN A 44 -11.91 -10.72 16.00
C GLN A 44 -11.57 -9.49 16.84
N GLY A 45 -12.04 -8.34 16.39
CA GLY A 45 -11.77 -7.06 17.06
C GLY A 45 -10.39 -6.49 16.76
N LEU A 46 -9.77 -6.80 15.63
CA LEU A 46 -8.64 -6.03 15.09
C LEU A 46 -9.00 -5.45 13.72
N LEU A 47 -8.40 -4.31 13.37
CA LEU A 47 -8.40 -3.74 12.03
C LEU A 47 -7.05 -4.01 11.38
N GLU A 48 -7.07 -4.62 10.22
CA GLU A 48 -5.88 -4.87 9.41
C GLU A 48 -5.94 -4.05 8.12
N TRP A 49 -4.77 -3.74 7.56
CA TRP A 49 -4.70 -3.09 6.25
C TRP A 49 -5.41 -3.96 5.22
N LYS A 50 -6.30 -3.35 4.43
CA LYS A 50 -7.03 -4.05 3.36
C LYS A 50 -6.65 -3.56 1.97
N ASP A 51 -6.57 -2.25 1.81
CA ASP A 51 -6.30 -1.64 0.51
C ASP A 51 -5.77 -0.21 0.65
N GLY A 52 -5.26 0.33 -0.45
CA GLY A 52 -4.77 1.71 -0.50
C GLY A 52 -4.51 2.22 -1.91
N TYR A 53 -4.34 3.53 -2.01
CA TYR A 53 -3.94 4.23 -3.22
C TYR A 53 -2.83 5.22 -2.90
N TYR A 54 -1.76 5.19 -3.67
CA TYR A 54 -0.62 6.10 -3.60
C TYR A 54 -0.65 7.06 -4.80
N ASN A 55 -0.47 8.34 -4.49
CA ASN A 55 -0.49 9.48 -5.41
C ASN A 55 0.62 10.51 -5.08
N GLY A 56 1.60 10.10 -4.27
CA GLY A 56 2.67 10.98 -3.80
C GLY A 56 3.86 11.01 -4.75
N ASP A 57 4.92 11.69 -4.30
CA ASP A 57 6.13 11.87 -5.09
C ASP A 57 6.90 10.55 -5.30
N ILE A 58 7.15 10.25 -6.57
CA ILE A 58 7.92 9.10 -7.03
C ILE A 58 9.33 9.58 -7.38
N LYS A 59 10.33 9.22 -6.57
CA LYS A 59 11.73 9.66 -6.77
C LYS A 59 12.49 8.81 -7.79
N THR A 60 12.01 7.61 -8.11
CA THR A 60 12.76 6.63 -8.89
C THR A 60 12.72 6.94 -10.40
N ARG A 61 13.87 7.34 -10.98
CA ARG A 61 14.00 7.73 -12.40
C ARG A 61 13.57 6.64 -13.40
N LYS A 62 13.78 5.36 -13.07
CA LYS A 62 13.31 4.21 -13.87
C LYS A 62 11.78 4.13 -13.92
N THR A 63 11.12 4.39 -12.80
CA THR A 63 9.66 4.37 -12.69
C THR A 63 9.03 5.54 -13.45
N ILE A 64 9.65 6.73 -13.38
CA ILE A 64 9.22 7.88 -14.17
C ILE A 64 9.24 7.54 -15.67
N GLN A 65 10.29 6.88 -16.17
CA GLN A 65 10.38 6.49 -17.58
C GLN A 65 9.34 5.44 -17.99
N SER A 66 9.02 4.46 -17.14
CA SER A 66 7.97 3.47 -17.40
C SER A 66 6.54 4.04 -17.30
N MET A 67 6.37 5.19 -16.62
CA MET A 67 5.07 5.83 -16.39
C MET A 67 4.70 6.88 -17.45
N ILE A 68 5.67 7.34 -18.26
CA ILE A 68 5.45 8.37 -19.30
C ILE A 68 4.44 7.93 -20.38
N GLU A 69 4.15 6.63 -20.51
CA GLU A 69 3.19 6.10 -21.50
C GLU A 69 1.78 5.83 -20.92
N ILE A 70 1.53 6.11 -19.64
CA ILE A 70 0.31 5.68 -18.93
C ILE A 70 -0.55 6.90 -18.54
N LYS A 71 -1.87 6.78 -18.68
CA LYS A 71 -2.84 7.83 -18.30
C LYS A 71 -2.69 8.11 -16.80
N GLY A 72 -2.71 9.37 -16.36
CA GLY A 72 -2.41 9.76 -14.98
C GLY A 72 -3.19 8.98 -13.89
N ASP A 73 -4.40 8.51 -14.20
CA ASP A 73 -5.21 7.70 -13.29
C ASP A 73 -4.60 6.32 -12.98
N GLU A 74 -3.91 5.74 -13.97
CA GLU A 74 -3.36 4.39 -13.97
C GLU A 74 -1.93 4.36 -13.40
N ILE A 75 -1.23 5.51 -13.41
CA ILE A 75 0.08 5.70 -12.77
C ILE A 75 0.00 5.45 -11.26
N GLY A 76 -0.93 6.09 -10.55
CA GLY A 76 -1.06 5.91 -9.10
C GLY A 76 -1.48 4.48 -8.72
N LEU A 77 -2.34 3.85 -9.52
CA LEU A 77 -2.71 2.43 -9.33
C LEU A 77 -1.49 1.53 -9.48
N GLN A 78 -0.72 1.70 -10.56
CA GLN A 78 0.49 0.92 -10.79
C GLN A 78 1.51 1.12 -9.68
N ARG A 79 1.73 2.36 -9.22
CA ARG A 79 2.66 2.61 -8.12
C ARG A 79 2.20 1.96 -6.82
N SER A 80 0.90 2.02 -6.53
CA SER A 80 0.31 1.35 -5.37
C SER A 80 0.55 -0.15 -5.39
N GLU A 81 0.39 -0.77 -6.55
CA GLU A 81 0.67 -2.20 -6.76
C GLU A 81 2.15 -2.54 -6.59
N GLN A 82 3.05 -1.75 -7.17
CA GLN A 82 4.51 -1.95 -7.00
C GLN A 82 4.92 -1.88 -5.52
N LEU A 83 4.39 -0.93 -4.76
CA LEU A 83 4.63 -0.84 -3.32
C LEU A 83 4.05 -2.05 -2.59
N ARG A 84 2.84 -2.49 -2.95
CA ARG A 84 2.21 -3.68 -2.36
C ARG A 84 3.02 -4.95 -2.61
N GLU A 85 3.54 -5.14 -3.82
CA GLU A 85 4.41 -6.26 -4.17
C GLU A 85 5.72 -6.22 -3.39
N LEU A 86 6.34 -5.05 -3.27
CA LEU A 86 7.54 -4.86 -2.45
C LEU A 86 7.26 -5.20 -0.98
N TYR A 87 6.14 -4.75 -0.41
CA TYR A 87 5.74 -5.11 0.96
C TYR A 87 5.62 -6.63 1.13
N LYS A 88 4.94 -7.32 0.20
CA LYS A 88 4.82 -8.78 0.21
C LYS A 88 6.18 -9.46 0.14
N PHE A 89 7.08 -8.98 -0.72
CA PHE A 89 8.45 -9.48 -0.82
C PHE A 89 9.22 -9.33 0.50
N LEU A 90 9.14 -8.15 1.13
CA LEU A 90 9.77 -7.89 2.43
C LEU A 90 9.19 -8.77 3.55
N LEU A 91 7.89 -9.08 3.50
CA LEU A 91 7.22 -9.90 4.51
C LEU A 91 7.61 -11.39 4.43
N VAL A 92 7.82 -11.92 3.23
CA VAL A 92 8.24 -13.32 3.01
C VAL A 92 9.72 -13.52 3.40
N GLY A 93 10.50 -12.43 3.45
CA GLY A 93 11.90 -12.42 3.85
C GLY A 93 12.85 -12.72 2.68
N GLU A 94 14.00 -12.04 2.63
CA GLU A 94 15.10 -12.31 1.69
C GLU A 94 15.69 -13.73 1.78
N SER A 95 15.18 -14.57 2.68
CA SER A 95 15.68 -15.92 2.98
C SER A 95 15.48 -16.93 1.86
N ASP A 96 14.66 -16.63 0.84
CA ASP A 96 14.49 -17.47 -0.33
C ASP A 96 15.19 -16.84 -1.53
N SER A 97 16.48 -17.11 -1.66
CA SER A 97 17.34 -16.67 -2.79
C SER A 97 16.85 -17.16 -4.17
N GLN A 98 15.77 -17.96 -4.22
CA GLN A 98 15.06 -18.39 -5.42
C GLN A 98 13.91 -17.46 -5.85
N THR A 99 13.40 -16.58 -5.00
CA THR A 99 12.53 -15.48 -5.47
C THR A 99 13.41 -14.41 -6.08
N ARG A 100 13.81 -14.67 -7.32
CA ARG A 100 14.55 -13.73 -8.18
C ARG A 100 13.77 -12.42 -8.17
N ARG A 101 14.25 -11.44 -7.39
CA ARG A 101 13.72 -10.07 -7.39
C ARG A 101 13.53 -9.70 -8.87
N PRO A 102 12.30 -9.37 -9.32
CA PRO A 102 12.10 -8.93 -10.70
C PRO A 102 13.14 -7.85 -10.98
N SER A 103 13.83 -7.90 -12.12
CA SER A 103 14.95 -6.98 -12.39
C SER A 103 14.52 -5.50 -12.39
N ASP A 104 13.20 -5.26 -12.39
CA ASP A 104 12.52 -3.96 -12.34
C ASP A 104 11.77 -3.71 -11.02
N ALA A 105 11.87 -4.61 -10.03
CA ALA A 105 11.25 -4.42 -8.72
C ALA A 105 11.96 -3.31 -7.94
N LEU A 106 11.16 -2.48 -7.26
CA LEU A 106 11.66 -1.36 -6.47
C LEU A 106 12.61 -1.86 -5.37
N SER A 107 13.78 -1.24 -5.27
CA SER A 107 14.62 -1.41 -4.09
C SER A 107 14.00 -0.64 -2.94
N PRO A 108 13.96 -1.18 -1.71
CA PRO A 108 13.58 -0.40 -0.53
C PRO A 108 14.41 0.90 -0.43
N GLU A 109 15.68 0.86 -0.80
CA GLU A 109 16.59 2.02 -0.75
C GLU A 109 16.21 3.16 -1.72
N ASP A 110 15.46 2.86 -2.78
CA ASP A 110 15.08 3.81 -3.84
C ASP A 110 13.75 4.54 -3.59
N LEU A 111 13.13 4.31 -2.42
CA LEU A 111 11.83 4.87 -2.06
C LEU A 111 11.96 6.25 -1.42
N SER A 112 11.00 7.13 -1.71
CA SER A 112 10.83 8.38 -0.98
C SER A 112 10.32 8.14 0.45
N ASP A 113 10.48 9.12 1.34
CA ASP A 113 9.97 9.02 2.73
C ASP A 113 8.46 8.77 2.76
N SER A 114 7.72 9.33 1.80
CA SER A 114 6.28 9.11 1.66
C SER A 114 5.94 7.70 1.21
N GLU A 115 6.73 7.12 0.31
CA GLU A 115 6.57 5.74 -0.16
C GLU A 115 6.90 4.75 0.96
N TRP A 116 7.98 5.01 1.69
CA TRP A 116 8.34 4.26 2.88
C TRP A 116 7.25 4.29 3.95
N TYR A 117 6.73 5.48 4.26
CA TYR A 117 5.63 5.62 5.22
C TYR A 117 4.38 4.84 4.78
N TYR A 118 4.04 4.89 3.49
CA TYR A 118 2.93 4.13 2.93
C TYR A 118 3.13 2.60 3.07
N LEU A 119 4.34 2.08 2.83
CA LEU A 119 4.67 0.66 3.08
C LEU A 119 4.53 0.29 4.56
N VAL A 120 5.08 1.11 5.46
CA VAL A 120 4.99 0.88 6.91
C VAL A 120 3.53 0.80 7.34
N CYS A 121 2.65 1.62 6.75
CA CYS A 121 1.21 1.58 7.04
C CYS A 121 0.54 0.23 6.73
N MET A 122 1.07 -0.54 5.77
CA MET A 122 0.55 -1.88 5.46
C MET A 122 0.83 -2.90 6.57
N SER A 123 1.83 -2.65 7.41
CA SER A 123 2.19 -3.52 8.54
C SER A 123 1.36 -3.28 9.80
N PHE A 124 0.65 -2.15 9.90
CA PHE A 124 -0.08 -1.81 11.11
C PHE A 124 -1.38 -2.61 11.24
N VAL A 125 -1.60 -3.10 12.47
CA VAL A 125 -2.85 -3.71 12.92
C VAL A 125 -3.33 -2.92 14.13
N PHE A 126 -4.59 -2.50 14.13
CA PHE A 126 -5.17 -1.71 15.21
C PHE A 126 -6.16 -2.52 16.02
N ASN A 127 -6.15 -2.33 17.34
CA ASN A 127 -7.21 -2.83 18.21
C ASN A 127 -8.17 -1.68 18.57
N PRO A 128 -9.40 -1.66 18.04
CA PRO A 128 -10.39 -0.63 18.32
C PRO A 128 -10.86 -0.64 19.79
N ASN A 129 -10.61 -1.72 20.55
CA ASN A 129 -10.89 -1.81 21.98
C ASN A 129 -9.68 -1.39 22.84
N SER A 130 -8.51 -1.17 22.24
CA SER A 130 -7.37 -0.62 22.99
C SER A 130 -7.64 0.86 23.28
N ARG A 131 -7.49 1.27 24.55
CA ARG A 131 -7.59 2.68 24.98
C ARG A 131 -6.41 3.53 24.49
N VAL A 132 -5.55 2.96 23.63
CA VAL A 132 -4.53 3.70 22.90
C VAL A 132 -5.27 4.43 21.78
N ARG A 133 -5.38 5.76 21.90
CA ARG A 133 -5.94 6.61 20.84
C ARG A 133 -5.27 6.20 19.53
N LEU A 134 -6.07 5.74 18.57
CA LEU A 134 -5.65 5.66 17.18
C LEU A 134 -4.92 6.98 16.83
N PRO A 135 -3.91 6.97 15.95
CA PRO A 135 -3.28 8.19 15.44
C PRO A 135 -4.27 9.22 14.85
N THR A 136 -5.54 8.86 14.68
CA THR A 136 -6.62 9.66 14.09
C THR A 136 -7.23 10.77 14.97
N SER A 137 -6.61 11.20 16.06
CA SER A 137 -7.08 12.41 16.77
C SER A 137 -6.06 13.52 16.98
N THR A 138 -4.87 13.40 16.38
CA THR A 138 -3.98 14.55 16.21
C THR A 138 -3.77 14.72 14.72
N LEU A 139 -4.39 15.76 14.14
CA LEU A 139 -3.97 16.31 12.87
C LEU A 139 -2.48 16.66 13.00
N LEU A 140 -1.60 15.75 12.57
CA LEU A 140 -0.24 16.13 12.22
C LEU A 140 -0.35 16.99 10.98
N ARG A 141 -0.46 18.29 11.22
CA ARG A 141 -0.20 19.33 10.24
C ARG A 141 1.29 19.24 9.94
N LEU A 142 1.66 18.41 8.97
CA LEU A 142 2.99 18.46 8.36
C LEU A 142 3.02 19.76 7.55
N TYR A 143 3.94 20.65 7.92
CA TYR A 143 4.27 21.88 7.19
C TYR A 143 4.92 21.55 5.85
#